data_AF-A0A1Q4V9E5-F1
#
_entry.id   AF-A0A1Q4V9E5-F1
#
_cell.length_a   1.000
_cell.length_b   1.000
_cell.length_c   1.000
_cell.angle_alpha   90.00
_cell.angle_beta   90.00
_cell.angle_gamma   90.00
#
_symmetry.space_group_name_H-M   'P 1'
#
loop_
_entity.id
_entity.type
_entity.pdbx_description
1 polymer ?
#
loop_
_entity_poly.entity_id
_entity_poly.type
_entity_poly.pdbx_seq_one_letter_code
_entity_poly.pdbx_strand_id
1 'polypeptide(L)'
;MSDFPTLTTPPFGRFDSASPALDRPDLTPPAVTEALRGWEHRTAAESVLYVDTDPEKADTAVFSEVYDVPLEVGANCVVVAAKRGQEQILVGCVVLATTRLDVNRTVRKRLGARKASFASMDTAVAETGMEYGGITPIGLPAAWPLLIDEAVAATPYVLIGSGRRRGKLILPGAALAQLPSAEVVSGLAVPVASEPSAEGPPVR
;
A
#
# COMPACT_ATOMS: atom_id res chain seq x y z
N MET A 1 -5.64 5.52 -22.26
CA MET A 1 -6.17 5.53 -20.89
C MET A 1 -6.54 4.10 -20.58
N SER A 2 -5.91 3.49 -19.57
CA SER A 2 -6.24 2.11 -19.20
C SER A 2 -7.62 2.10 -18.57
N ASP A 3 -8.50 1.26 -19.08
CA ASP A 3 -9.80 1.01 -18.48
C ASP A 3 -9.65 -0.09 -17.42
N PHE A 4 -10.22 0.11 -16.24
CA PHE A 4 -10.13 -0.85 -15.15
C PHE A 4 -11.50 -1.50 -14.94
N PRO A 5 -11.57 -2.84 -14.87
CA PRO A 5 -12.84 -3.50 -14.66
C PRO A 5 -13.36 -3.18 -13.26
N THR A 6 -14.66 -2.90 -13.15
CA THR A 6 -15.36 -2.88 -11.87
C THR A 6 -15.20 -4.25 -11.20
N LEU A 7 -14.75 -4.27 -9.95
CA LEU A 7 -14.62 -5.49 -9.16
C LEU A 7 -15.87 -5.69 -8.30
N THR A 8 -16.48 -6.86 -8.42
CA THR A 8 -17.59 -7.31 -7.56
C THR A 8 -17.22 -8.52 -6.71
N THR A 9 -16.14 -9.22 -7.07
CA THR A 9 -15.59 -10.36 -6.34
C THR A 9 -14.08 -10.23 -6.20
N PRO A 10 -13.49 -10.64 -5.06
CA PRO A 10 -12.04 -10.66 -4.89
C PRO A 10 -11.38 -11.59 -5.94
N PRO A 11 -10.33 -11.15 -6.65
CA PRO A 11 -9.60 -11.97 -7.61
C PRO A 11 -8.70 -13.03 -6.96
N PHE A 12 -8.49 -12.93 -5.64
CA PHE A 12 -7.72 -13.85 -4.81
C PHE A 12 -8.23 -13.77 -3.37
N GLY A 13 -7.78 -14.70 -2.53
CA GLY A 13 -8.14 -14.76 -1.12
C GLY A 13 -9.56 -15.27 -0.87
N ARG A 14 -9.84 -15.51 0.41
CA ARG A 14 -11.11 -15.99 0.94
C ARG A 14 -11.58 -15.02 2.01
N PHE A 15 -12.61 -14.23 1.67
CA PHE A 15 -13.16 -13.20 2.55
C PHE A 15 -14.65 -13.46 2.76
N ASP A 16 -15.12 -13.26 3.99
CA ASP A 16 -16.54 -13.45 4.36
C ASP A 16 -17.45 -12.41 3.69
N SER A 17 -16.92 -11.22 3.43
CA SER A 17 -17.64 -10.18 2.69
C SER A 17 -16.71 -9.33 1.83
N ALA A 18 -17.25 -8.93 0.67
CA ALA A 18 -16.62 -8.01 -0.25
C ALA A 18 -17.67 -7.09 -0.85
N SER A 19 -17.32 -5.82 -1.08
CA SER A 19 -18.21 -4.82 -1.68
C SER A 19 -17.41 -3.71 -2.33
N PRO A 20 -17.90 -3.06 -3.40
CA PRO A 20 -17.26 -1.87 -3.94
C PRO A 20 -17.03 -0.83 -2.83
N ALA A 21 -15.82 -0.28 -2.74
CA ALA A 21 -15.45 0.62 -1.65
C ALA A 21 -16.28 1.92 -1.67
N LEU A 22 -16.68 2.37 -2.86
CA LEU A 22 -17.54 3.54 -3.04
C LEU A 22 -18.95 3.37 -2.46
N ASP A 23 -19.43 2.13 -2.36
CA ASP A 23 -20.77 1.82 -1.82
C ASP A 23 -20.76 1.74 -0.29
N ARG A 24 -19.57 1.65 0.32
CA ARG A 24 -19.36 1.48 1.77
C ARG A 24 -18.46 2.56 2.37
N PRO A 25 -18.83 3.85 2.25
CA PRO A 25 -18.04 4.97 2.78
C PRO A 25 -17.84 4.93 4.30
N ASP A 26 -18.64 4.14 5.01
CA ASP A 26 -18.60 3.91 6.45
C ASP A 26 -17.44 3.00 6.89
N LEU A 27 -16.87 2.20 5.97
CA LEU A 27 -15.86 1.19 6.27
C LEU A 27 -14.41 1.71 6.17
N THR A 28 -14.21 2.91 5.63
CA THR A 28 -12.91 3.57 5.49
C THR A 28 -12.87 4.88 6.28
N PRO A 29 -11.68 5.44 6.61
CA PRO A 29 -11.60 6.78 7.20
C PRO A 29 -12.09 7.86 6.22
N PRO A 30 -12.52 9.03 6.70
CA PRO A 30 -13.01 10.12 5.85
C PRO A 30 -12.05 10.48 4.71
N ALA A 31 -10.74 10.59 4.98
CA ALA A 31 -9.73 10.92 3.98
C ALA A 31 -9.68 9.90 2.81
N VAL A 32 -9.81 8.61 3.11
CA VAL A 32 -9.86 7.54 2.09
C VAL A 32 -11.16 7.64 1.29
N THR A 33 -12.30 7.82 1.98
CA THR A 33 -13.62 7.96 1.35
C THR A 33 -13.68 9.16 0.41
N GLU A 34 -13.15 10.30 0.83
CA GLU A 34 -13.09 11.52 0.03
C GLU A 34 -12.18 11.34 -1.19
N ALA A 35 -11.02 10.72 -1.02
CA ALA A 35 -10.11 10.44 -2.13
C ALA A 35 -10.70 9.46 -3.15
N LEU A 36 -11.41 8.40 -2.72
CA LEU A 36 -12.11 7.49 -3.64
C LEU A 36 -13.18 8.22 -4.45
N ARG A 37 -13.95 9.12 -3.82
CA ARG A 37 -15.00 9.90 -4.50
C ARG A 37 -14.43 10.96 -5.45
N GLY A 38 -13.31 11.57 -5.07
CA GLY A 38 -12.63 12.62 -5.82
C GLY A 38 -11.62 12.10 -6.84
N TRP A 39 -11.47 10.79 -7.01
CA TRP A 39 -10.51 10.21 -7.94
C TRP A 39 -10.89 10.58 -9.38
N GLU A 40 -10.02 11.33 -10.07
CA GLU A 40 -10.25 11.85 -11.43
C GLU A 40 -10.64 10.74 -12.43
N HIS A 41 -9.94 9.61 -12.38
CA HIS A 41 -10.25 8.46 -13.24
C HIS A 41 -11.30 7.57 -12.59
N ARG A 42 -12.55 7.77 -13.03
CA ARG A 42 -13.70 7.09 -12.42
C ARG A 42 -13.61 5.57 -12.41
N THR A 43 -13.12 4.96 -13.48
CA THR A 43 -12.99 3.50 -13.59
C THR A 43 -11.95 2.94 -12.61
N ALA A 44 -10.92 3.73 -12.25
CA ALA A 44 -9.99 3.37 -11.18
C ALA A 44 -10.70 3.30 -9.82
N ALA A 45 -11.51 4.30 -9.46
CA ALA A 45 -12.26 4.29 -8.22
C ALA A 45 -13.31 3.16 -8.14
N GLU A 46 -13.98 2.85 -9.26
CA GLU A 46 -14.97 1.77 -9.35
C GLU A 46 -14.32 0.37 -9.32
N SER A 47 -13.03 0.27 -9.62
CA SER A 47 -12.26 -0.97 -9.51
C SER A 47 -11.82 -1.30 -8.07
N VAL A 48 -12.04 -0.41 -7.10
CA VAL A 48 -11.63 -0.63 -5.71
C VAL A 48 -12.67 -1.44 -4.96
N LEU A 49 -12.28 -2.65 -4.54
CA LEU A 49 -13.08 -3.55 -3.74
C LEU A 49 -12.63 -3.49 -2.28
N TYR A 50 -13.55 -3.22 -1.35
CA TYR A 50 -13.32 -3.46 0.07
C TYR A 50 -13.54 -4.93 0.39
N VAL A 51 -12.62 -5.52 1.14
CA VAL A 51 -12.79 -6.86 1.73
C VAL A 51 -12.70 -6.76 3.25
N ASP A 52 -13.62 -7.43 3.93
CA ASP A 52 -13.65 -7.41 5.38
C ASP A 52 -12.64 -8.40 5.98
N THR A 53 -11.91 -7.95 6.99
CA THR A 53 -10.84 -8.72 7.64
C THR A 53 -10.75 -8.37 9.11
N ASP A 54 -10.64 -9.39 9.95
CA ASP A 54 -10.44 -9.31 11.40
C ASP A 54 -9.18 -8.47 11.76
N PRO A 55 -9.32 -7.38 12.55
CA PRO A 55 -8.20 -6.53 12.93
C PRO A 55 -7.14 -7.23 13.81
N GLU A 56 -7.50 -8.34 14.48
CA GLU A 56 -6.54 -9.15 15.25
C GLU A 56 -5.63 -9.99 14.35
N LYS A 57 -6.05 -10.22 13.10
CA LYS A 57 -5.33 -11.00 12.08
C LYS A 57 -4.68 -10.13 11.01
N ALA A 58 -4.40 -8.86 11.34
CA ALA A 58 -3.85 -7.88 10.40
C ALA A 58 -2.32 -7.99 10.20
N ASP A 59 -1.63 -8.79 11.01
CA ASP A 59 -0.21 -9.12 10.75
C ASP A 59 -0.07 -9.84 9.41
N THR A 60 0.92 -9.47 8.60
CA THR A 60 1.03 -9.92 7.20
C THR A 60 1.11 -11.44 7.06
N ALA A 61 1.85 -12.14 7.92
CA ALA A 61 2.00 -13.60 7.83
C ALA A 61 0.71 -14.31 8.25
N VAL A 62 0.14 -13.90 9.39
CA VAL A 62 -1.14 -14.43 9.90
C VAL A 62 -2.27 -14.15 8.92
N PHE A 63 -2.31 -12.95 8.35
CA PHE A 63 -3.28 -12.52 7.35
C PHE A 63 -3.25 -13.42 6.12
N SER A 64 -2.05 -13.64 5.57
CA SER A 64 -1.85 -14.47 4.37
C SER A 64 -2.40 -15.88 4.57
N GLU A 65 -2.09 -16.51 5.71
CA GLU A 65 -2.57 -17.84 6.05
C GLU A 65 -4.09 -17.90 6.23
N VAL A 66 -4.65 -16.95 7.00
CA VAL A 66 -6.08 -16.95 7.35
C VAL A 66 -6.95 -16.70 6.12
N TYR A 67 -6.59 -15.72 5.30
CA TYR A 67 -7.40 -15.29 4.16
C TYR A 67 -6.94 -15.91 2.84
N ASP A 68 -5.97 -16.82 2.83
CA ASP A 68 -5.44 -17.45 1.61
C ASP A 68 -4.98 -16.42 0.57
N VAL A 69 -4.29 -15.37 1.05
CA VAL A 69 -3.79 -14.26 0.22
C VAL A 69 -2.30 -14.45 -0.01
N PRO A 70 -1.84 -14.60 -1.27
CA PRO A 70 -0.41 -14.67 -1.57
C PRO A 70 0.32 -13.40 -1.12
N LEU A 71 1.54 -13.55 -0.58
CA LEU A 71 2.33 -12.39 -0.13
C LEU A 71 2.71 -11.45 -1.28
N GLU A 72 2.80 -11.99 -2.49
CA GLU A 72 3.20 -11.29 -3.71
C GLU A 72 2.19 -10.24 -4.17
N VAL A 73 0.93 -10.35 -3.74
CA VAL A 73 -0.11 -9.35 -4.05
C VAL A 73 -0.31 -8.33 -2.94
N GLY A 74 0.26 -8.56 -1.75
CA GLY A 74 0.22 -7.58 -0.67
C GLY A 74 1.11 -6.39 -1.00
N ALA A 75 0.59 -5.17 -0.90
CA ALA A 75 1.36 -3.94 -1.08
C ALA A 75 1.22 -3.04 0.15
N ASN A 76 2.36 -2.70 0.74
CA ASN A 76 2.45 -1.91 1.97
C ASN A 76 2.66 -0.44 1.64
N CYS A 77 1.89 0.43 2.29
CA CYS A 77 2.12 1.87 2.29
C CYS A 77 2.87 2.28 3.55
N VAL A 78 4.07 2.85 3.38
CA VAL A 78 4.88 3.34 4.48
C VAL A 78 5.16 4.82 4.31
N VAL A 79 5.25 5.55 5.43
CA VAL A 79 5.53 6.99 5.43
C VAL A 79 7.02 7.21 5.72
N VAL A 80 7.68 7.98 4.87
CA VAL A 80 9.08 8.37 5.02
C VAL A 80 9.17 9.87 5.30
N ALA A 81 9.94 10.23 6.33
CA ALA A 81 10.36 11.60 6.58
C ALA A 81 11.68 11.88 5.87
N ALA A 82 11.69 12.88 4.99
CA ALA A 82 12.87 13.30 4.24
C ALA A 82 13.22 14.75 4.57
N LYS A 83 14.50 15.04 4.75
CA LYS A 83 15.01 16.37 5.06
C LYS A 83 15.76 16.95 3.87
N ARG A 84 15.31 18.10 3.36
CA ARG A 84 15.95 18.87 2.28
C ARG A 84 16.27 20.27 2.79
N GLY A 85 17.56 20.54 3.05
CA GLY A 85 17.96 21.76 3.74
C GLY A 85 17.43 21.82 5.19
N GLN A 86 16.63 22.86 5.46
CA GLN A 86 15.92 23.07 6.74
C GLN A 86 14.51 22.47 6.75
N GLU A 87 13.93 22.18 5.58
CA GLU A 87 12.58 21.64 5.45
C GLU A 87 12.55 20.13 5.69
N GLN A 88 11.48 19.66 6.33
CA GLN A 88 11.11 18.26 6.40
C GLN A 88 9.83 18.05 5.60
N ILE A 89 9.83 17.02 4.76
CA ILE A 89 8.64 16.58 4.03
C ILE A 89 8.33 15.13 4.40
N LEU A 90 7.05 14.77 4.33
CA LEU A 90 6.57 13.41 4.46
C LEU A 90 6.17 12.89 3.07
N VAL A 91 6.44 11.60 2.85
CA VAL A 91 6.28 10.95 1.55
C VAL A 91 5.65 9.58 1.76
N GLY A 92 4.59 9.28 1.02
CA GLY A 92 4.04 7.94 0.94
C GLY A 92 4.89 7.07 0.01
N CYS A 93 5.20 5.85 0.40
CA CYS A 93 5.91 4.88 -0.42
C CYS A 93 5.13 3.56 -0.45
N VAL A 94 4.88 3.02 -1.64
CA VAL A 94 4.17 1.75 -1.83
C VAL A 94 5.12 0.71 -2.41
N VAL A 95 5.26 -0.41 -1.72
CA VAL A 95 6.14 -1.53 -2.11
C VAL A 95 5.43 -2.86 -1.85
N LEU A 96 5.77 -3.91 -2.61
CA LEU A 96 5.23 -5.25 -2.36
C LEU A 96 5.70 -5.77 -1.00
N ALA A 97 4.87 -6.58 -0.32
CA ALA A 97 5.16 -7.16 0.99
C ALA A 97 6.38 -8.09 0.98
N THR A 98 6.74 -8.63 -0.18
CA THR A 98 7.93 -9.46 -0.42
C THR A 98 9.22 -8.66 -0.64
N THR A 99 9.13 -7.32 -0.60
CA THR A 99 10.25 -6.40 -0.86
C THR A 99 10.43 -5.43 0.30
N ARG A 100 11.61 -4.81 0.35
CA ARG A 100 11.96 -3.79 1.33
C ARG A 100 12.25 -2.47 0.65
N LEU A 101 11.59 -1.41 1.09
CA LEU A 101 11.83 -0.05 0.60
C LEU A 101 13.30 0.38 0.80
N ASP A 102 13.95 0.87 -0.25
CA ASP A 102 15.28 1.48 -0.16
C ASP A 102 15.19 2.98 0.18
N VAL A 103 15.03 3.24 1.48
CA VAL A 103 14.92 4.60 2.02
C VAL A 103 16.23 5.39 1.82
N ASN A 104 17.37 4.75 2.06
CA ASN A 104 18.66 5.44 2.18
C ASN A 104 19.29 5.77 0.84
N ARG A 105 19.00 4.99 -0.21
CA ARG A 105 19.53 5.24 -1.55
C ARG A 105 18.44 5.81 -2.44
N THR A 106 17.42 5.02 -2.78
CA THR A 106 16.44 5.38 -3.82
C THR A 106 15.55 6.54 -3.38
N VAL A 107 14.85 6.42 -2.25
CA VAL A 107 13.94 7.49 -1.77
C VAL A 107 14.71 8.78 -1.49
N ARG A 108 15.83 8.69 -0.74
CA ARG A 108 16.67 9.85 -0.44
C ARG A 108 17.15 10.56 -1.72
N LYS A 109 17.64 9.80 -2.71
CA LYS A 109 18.11 10.35 -3.99
C LYS A 109 16.96 10.98 -4.78
N ARG A 110 15.81 10.30 -4.86
CA ARG A 110 14.63 10.78 -5.59
C ARG A 110 14.14 12.12 -5.08
N LEU A 111 14.18 12.32 -3.77
CA LEU A 111 13.73 13.56 -3.12
C LEU A 111 14.82 14.65 -3.05
N GLY A 112 16.04 14.37 -3.52
CA GLY A 112 17.19 15.27 -3.33
C GLY A 112 17.47 15.56 -1.84
N ALA A 113 17.11 14.63 -0.96
CA ALA A 113 17.16 14.82 0.48
C ALA A 113 18.57 14.52 1.01
N ARG A 114 19.00 15.26 2.03
CA ARG A 114 20.26 14.95 2.73
C ARG A 114 20.13 13.78 3.69
N LYS A 115 18.91 13.55 4.19
CA LYS A 115 18.55 12.45 5.09
C LYS A 115 17.13 11.99 4.80
N ALA A 116 16.89 10.70 4.85
CA ALA A 116 15.57 10.10 4.85
C ALA A 116 15.51 9.01 5.91
N SER A 117 14.35 8.83 6.53
CA SER A 117 14.08 7.76 7.50
C SER A 117 12.59 7.46 7.50
N PHE A 118 12.19 6.28 7.95
CA PHE A 118 10.79 6.04 8.27
C PHE A 118 10.28 7.11 9.24
N ALA A 119 9.07 7.62 8.98
CA ALA A 119 8.39 8.47 9.94
C ALA A 119 8.05 7.65 11.20
N SER A 120 7.92 8.31 12.35
CA SER A 120 7.41 7.64 13.54
C SER A 120 5.96 7.23 13.31
N MET A 121 5.52 6.19 14.02
CA MET A 121 4.13 5.73 13.99
C MET A 121 3.17 6.86 14.37
N ASP A 122 3.45 7.59 15.44
CA ASP A 122 2.62 8.71 15.90
C ASP A 122 2.47 9.79 14.82
N THR A 123 3.57 10.17 14.16
CA THR A 123 3.54 11.13 13.05
C THR A 123 2.74 10.59 11.88
N ALA A 124 2.95 9.34 11.48
CA ALA A 124 2.24 8.75 10.35
C ALA A 124 0.73 8.68 10.61
N VAL A 125 0.31 8.25 11.81
CA VAL A 125 -1.12 8.20 12.20
C VAL A 125 -1.73 9.59 12.26
N ALA A 126 -1.07 10.54 12.95
CA ALA A 126 -1.59 11.89 13.12
C ALA A 126 -1.77 12.61 11.78
N GLU A 127 -0.80 12.49 10.88
CA GLU A 127 -0.80 13.23 9.61
C GLU A 127 -1.66 12.58 8.52
N THR A 128 -1.84 11.26 8.56
CA THR A 128 -2.71 10.55 7.58
C THR A 128 -4.16 10.49 8.03
N GLY A 129 -4.42 10.60 9.34
CA GLY A 129 -5.75 10.33 9.91
C GLY A 129 -6.17 8.86 9.82
N MET A 130 -5.21 7.95 9.58
CA MET A 130 -5.43 6.51 9.42
C MET A 130 -4.86 5.72 10.61
N GLU A 131 -5.36 4.51 10.81
CA GLU A 131 -4.89 3.64 11.89
C GLU A 131 -3.55 2.98 11.56
N TYR A 132 -2.75 2.70 12.59
CA TYR A 132 -1.53 1.91 12.45
C TYR A 132 -1.83 0.51 11.90
N GLY A 133 -1.04 0.09 10.90
CA GLY A 133 -1.26 -1.15 10.14
C GLY A 133 -2.39 -1.05 9.10
N GLY A 134 -3.11 0.08 9.04
CA GLY A 134 -4.14 0.37 8.04
C GLY A 134 -3.74 1.41 7.00
N ILE A 135 -2.63 2.14 7.21
CA ILE A 135 -2.17 3.22 6.31
C ILE A 135 -2.13 2.75 4.86
N THR A 136 -2.66 3.58 3.95
CA THR A 136 -2.88 3.26 2.54
C THR A 136 -2.53 4.47 1.66
N PRO A 137 -2.15 4.29 0.37
CA PRO A 137 -1.83 5.42 -0.51
C PRO A 137 -3.06 6.29 -0.85
N ILE A 138 -4.27 5.75 -0.73
CA ILE A 138 -5.51 6.47 -1.05
C ILE A 138 -5.87 7.38 0.12
N GLY A 139 -5.99 8.68 -0.11
CA GLY A 139 -6.32 9.65 0.95
C GLY A 139 -5.13 10.16 1.75
N LEU A 140 -3.89 9.92 1.29
CA LEU A 140 -2.74 10.66 1.81
C LEU A 140 -2.87 12.17 1.51
N PRO A 141 -2.29 13.06 2.34
CA PRO A 141 -2.35 14.49 2.11
C PRO A 141 -1.84 14.87 0.71
N ALA A 142 -2.60 15.69 -0.03
CA ALA A 142 -2.32 15.99 -1.45
C ALA A 142 -0.94 16.62 -1.71
N ALA A 143 -0.38 17.31 -0.72
CA ALA A 143 0.96 17.91 -0.80
C ALA A 143 2.10 16.89 -0.70
N TRP A 144 1.82 15.65 -0.30
CA TRP A 144 2.83 14.62 -0.16
C TRP A 144 3.14 13.97 -1.50
N PRO A 145 4.43 13.83 -1.87
CA PRO A 145 4.81 12.89 -2.91
C PRO A 145 4.36 11.47 -2.56
N LEU A 146 3.94 10.72 -3.57
CA LEU A 146 3.63 9.29 -3.46
C LEU A 146 4.53 8.51 -4.42
N LEU A 147 5.46 7.74 -3.88
CA LEU A 147 6.36 6.89 -4.67
C LEU A 147 5.82 5.46 -4.70
N ILE A 148 5.67 4.88 -5.88
CA ILE A 148 5.16 3.53 -6.06
C ILE A 148 6.24 2.71 -6.74
N ASP A 149 6.57 1.55 -6.18
CA ASP A 149 7.52 0.64 -6.82
C ASP A 149 6.93 0.08 -8.12
N GLU A 150 7.76 -0.03 -9.16
CA GLU A 150 7.31 -0.52 -10.47
C GLU A 150 6.68 -1.92 -10.42
N ALA A 151 7.13 -2.78 -9.50
CA ALA A 151 6.54 -4.10 -9.32
C ALA A 151 5.11 -4.02 -8.79
N VAL A 152 4.79 -3.06 -7.91
CA VAL A 152 3.42 -2.81 -7.46
C VAL A 152 2.55 -2.38 -8.64
N ALA A 153 3.02 -1.40 -9.43
CA ALA A 153 2.28 -0.89 -10.59
C ALA A 153 2.06 -1.96 -11.67
N ALA A 154 2.99 -2.90 -11.80
CA ALA A 154 2.92 -4.02 -12.75
C ALA A 154 2.08 -5.22 -12.24
N THR A 155 1.75 -5.26 -10.94
CA THR A 155 0.96 -6.37 -10.38
C THR A 155 -0.50 -6.26 -10.82
N PRO A 156 -1.11 -7.32 -11.38
CA PRO A 156 -2.47 -7.26 -11.92
C PRO A 156 -3.51 -6.74 -10.92
N TYR A 157 -3.43 -7.20 -9.67
CA TYR A 157 -4.23 -6.75 -8.54
C TYR A 157 -3.38 -6.76 -7.29
N VAL A 158 -3.49 -5.71 -6.47
CA VAL A 158 -2.80 -5.60 -5.18
C VAL A 158 -3.80 -5.48 -4.05
N LEU A 159 -3.41 -5.95 -2.87
CA LEU A 159 -4.12 -5.78 -1.62
C LEU A 159 -3.38 -4.76 -0.75
N ILE A 160 -4.07 -3.69 -0.37
CA ILE A 160 -3.54 -2.59 0.44
C ILE A 160 -4.38 -2.36 1.70
N GLY A 161 -3.87 -1.57 2.64
CA GLY A 161 -4.64 -1.11 3.79
C GLY A 161 -5.93 -0.35 3.39
N SER A 162 -6.93 -0.36 4.28
CA SER A 162 -8.20 0.37 4.09
C SER A 162 -8.17 1.78 4.71
N GLY A 163 -7.05 2.17 5.33
CA GLY A 163 -6.97 3.28 6.27
C GLY A 163 -7.38 2.89 7.71
N ARG A 164 -7.96 1.69 7.91
CA ARG A 164 -8.23 1.09 9.22
C ARG A 164 -7.46 -0.22 9.38
N ARG A 165 -7.27 -0.67 10.61
CA ARG A 165 -6.68 -1.98 10.89
C ARG A 165 -7.59 -3.11 10.40
N ARG A 166 -8.92 -2.92 10.54
CA ARG A 166 -9.98 -3.78 9.99
C ARG A 166 -10.17 -3.54 8.50
N GLY A 167 -10.32 -4.62 7.75
CA GLY A 167 -10.56 -4.56 6.30
C GLY A 167 -9.33 -4.19 5.48
N LYS A 168 -9.43 -4.45 4.17
CA LYS A 168 -8.40 -4.17 3.16
C LYS A 168 -9.06 -3.72 1.86
N LEU A 169 -8.28 -3.13 0.97
CA LEU A 169 -8.72 -2.77 -0.37
C LEU A 169 -7.99 -3.61 -1.41
N ILE A 170 -8.72 -4.09 -2.41
CA ILE A 170 -8.17 -4.77 -3.59
C ILE A 170 -8.47 -3.94 -4.82
N LEU A 171 -7.47 -3.72 -5.66
CA LEU A 171 -7.57 -2.91 -6.87
C LEU A 171 -6.41 -3.25 -7.84
N PRO A 172 -6.51 -2.89 -9.12
CA PRO A 172 -5.40 -3.04 -10.05
C PRO A 172 -4.16 -2.25 -9.60
N GLY A 173 -2.97 -2.86 -9.66
CA GLY A 173 -1.73 -2.18 -9.27
C GLY A 173 -1.49 -0.89 -10.07
N ALA A 174 -1.78 -0.95 -11.37
CA ALA A 174 -1.68 0.21 -12.27
C ALA A 174 -2.66 1.34 -11.95
N ALA A 175 -3.75 1.08 -11.21
CA ALA A 175 -4.66 2.13 -10.77
C ALA A 175 -3.97 3.07 -9.77
N LEU A 176 -3.11 2.55 -8.88
CA LEU A 176 -2.39 3.38 -7.90
C LEU A 176 -1.53 4.48 -8.54
N ALA A 177 -0.98 4.21 -9.74
CA ALA A 177 -0.19 5.19 -10.49
C ALA A 177 -1.03 6.38 -11.01
N GLN A 178 -2.36 6.30 -10.92
CA GLN A 178 -3.30 7.36 -11.27
C GLN A 178 -3.75 8.20 -10.06
N LEU A 179 -3.21 7.94 -8.87
CA LEU A 179 -3.45 8.78 -7.70
C LEU A 179 -2.76 10.14 -7.85
N PRO A 180 -3.27 11.19 -7.19
CA PRO A 180 -2.59 12.49 -7.15
C PRO A 180 -1.16 12.35 -6.63
N SER A 181 -0.22 13.08 -7.24
CA SER A 181 1.19 13.10 -6.83
C SER A 181 1.90 11.74 -6.88
N ALA A 182 1.30 10.74 -7.53
CA ALA A 182 1.88 9.41 -7.69
C ALA A 182 3.00 9.42 -8.74
N GLU A 183 4.09 8.75 -8.40
CA GLU A 183 5.21 8.52 -9.29
C GLU A 183 5.66 7.06 -9.21
N VAL A 184 5.69 6.39 -10.36
CA VAL A 184 6.24 5.03 -10.46
C VAL A 184 7.76 5.12 -10.54
N VAL A 185 8.45 4.48 -9.60
CA VAL A 185 9.91 4.53 -9.45
C VAL A 185 10.49 3.14 -9.62
N SER A 186 11.36 2.97 -10.62
CA SER A 186 12.14 1.74 -10.80
C SER A 186 13.16 1.56 -9.68
N GLY A 187 13.25 0.35 -9.13
CA GLY A 187 14.14 0.00 -8.03
C GLY A 187 13.85 0.79 -6.74
N LEU A 188 12.59 1.13 -6.46
CA LEU A 188 12.19 1.76 -5.21
C LEU A 188 12.38 0.79 -4.03
N ALA A 189 12.14 -0.49 -4.25
CA ALA A 189 12.35 -1.57 -3.30
C ALA A 189 13.40 -2.58 -3.78
N VAL A 190 13.95 -3.33 -2.82
CA VAL A 190 14.85 -4.47 -3.05
C VAL A 190 14.20 -5.74 -2.51
N PRO A 191 14.43 -6.92 -3.11
CA PRO A 191 13.94 -8.17 -2.55
C PRO A 191 14.40 -8.35 -1.10
N VAL A 192 13.52 -8.83 -0.22
CA VAL A 192 13.96 -9.31 1.10
C VAL A 192 14.81 -10.55 0.84
N ALA A 193 16.06 -10.58 1.32
CA ALA A 193 16.87 -11.79 1.20
C ALA A 193 16.10 -12.95 1.86
N SER A 194 15.83 -14.01 1.11
CA SER A 194 15.30 -15.24 1.67
C SER A 194 16.31 -15.75 2.70
N GLU A 195 15.85 -16.10 3.89
CA GLU A 195 16.67 -16.94 4.77
C GLU A 195 17.00 -18.21 3.97
N PRO A 196 18.26 -18.67 3.94
CA PRO A 196 18.56 -19.96 3.36
C PRO A 196 17.72 -20.99 4.11
N SER A 197 16.80 -21.64 3.40
CA SER A 197 16.05 -22.77 3.92
C SER A 197 17.06 -23.73 4.53
N ALA A 198 16.88 -24.11 5.78
CA ALA A 198 17.75 -25.03 6.48
C ALA A 198 17.64 -26.41 5.83
N GLU A 199 18.36 -26.61 4.73
CA GLU A 199 18.67 -27.91 4.20
C GLU A 199 19.60 -28.55 5.24
N GLY A 200 19.01 -29.42 6.07
CA GLY A 200 19.75 -30.17 7.08
C GLY A 200 20.91 -30.93 6.43
N PRO A 201 22.01 -31.16 7.17
CA PRO A 201 23.18 -31.81 6.60
C PRO A 201 22.81 -33.18 6.03
N PRO A 202 23.41 -33.59 4.89
CA PRO A 202 23.11 -34.88 4.28
C PRO A 202 23.42 -35.99 5.28
N VAL A 203 22.42 -36.83 5.52
CA VAL A 203 22.56 -38.05 6.31
C VAL A 203 23.61 -38.91 5.60
N ARG A 204 24.75 -39.12 6.29
CA ARG A 204 25.81 -40.04 5.86
C ARG A 204 25.49 -41.45 6.31
#